data_AF-A0A6V7MB61-F1
#
_entry.id   AF-A0A6V7MB61-F1
#
_cell.length_a   1.000
_cell.length_b   1.000
_cell.length_c   1.000
_cell.angle_alpha   90.00
_cell.angle_beta   90.00
_cell.angle_gamma   90.00
#
_symmetry.space_group_name_H-M   'P 1'
#
loop_
_entity.id
_entity.type
_entity.pdbx_description
1 polymer ?
#
loop_
_entity_poly.entity_id
_entity_poly.type
_entity_poly.pdbx_seq_one_letter_code
_entity_poly.pdbx_strand_id
1 'polypeptide(L)'
;MLWGNSPPVNLISQLEKSKDTIDILIVGGCDARHIIKTLSNLYRNNFKMKIMFHSLEASLEDIARSILLINICLEKDLGLQEASRYFLEILGNTLIIPATAKYVIGAIRRLIDVITQSYPCSWLDLEGLKYRDRDGIEAIF
;
A
#
# COMPACT_ATOMS: atom_id res chain seq x y z
N MET A 1 -1.70 -12.17 15.98
CA MET A 1 -1.65 -11.08 14.99
C MET A 1 -1.13 -9.84 15.71
N LEU A 2 0.11 -9.42 15.43
CA LEU A 2 0.86 -8.39 16.17
C LEU A 2 1.18 -7.24 15.21
N TRP A 3 0.15 -6.58 14.69
CA TRP A 3 0.31 -5.51 13.70
C TRP A 3 0.17 -4.14 14.40
N GLY A 4 1.00 -3.17 14.04
CA GLY A 4 0.81 -1.78 14.49
C GLY A 4 1.40 -1.41 15.85
N ASN A 5 2.35 -2.18 16.40
CA ASN A 5 3.00 -1.84 17.67
C ASN A 5 3.93 -0.62 17.60
N SER A 6 4.19 -0.08 16.41
CA SER A 6 5.01 1.11 16.21
C SER A 6 4.25 2.18 15.42
N PRO A 7 4.46 3.47 15.76
CA PRO A 7 3.85 4.56 15.00
C PRO A 7 4.43 4.63 13.58
N PRO A 8 3.66 5.13 12.60
CA PRO A 8 4.16 5.35 11.25
C PRO A 8 5.25 6.42 11.23
N VAL A 9 6.45 6.03 10.80
CA VAL A 9 7.64 6.87 10.64
C VAL A 9 7.74 7.40 9.21
N ASN A 10 8.17 8.66 9.06
CA ASN A 10 8.57 9.25 7.78
C ASN A 10 10.01 8.84 7.43
N LEU A 11 10.17 7.93 6.45
CA LEU A 11 11.46 7.29 6.16
C LEU A 11 12.49 8.24 5.52
N ILE A 12 12.04 9.34 4.92
CA ILE A 12 12.95 10.35 4.32
C ILE A 12 13.36 11.46 5.28
N SER A 13 12.80 11.49 6.50
CA SER A 13 13.03 12.61 7.43
C SER A 13 14.49 12.80 7.82
N GLN A 14 15.28 11.73 7.77
CA GLN A 14 16.69 11.70 8.13
C GLN A 14 17.62 11.77 6.90
N LEU A 15 17.08 11.80 5.69
CA LEU A 15 17.86 11.81 4.47
C LEU A 15 18.27 13.25 4.10
N GLU A 16 19.51 13.41 3.67
CA GLU A 16 19.97 14.66 3.08
C GLU A 16 19.26 14.91 1.75
N LYS A 17 18.79 16.14 1.54
CA LYS A 17 17.94 16.55 0.40
C LYS A 17 18.64 16.54 -0.98
N SER A 18 19.81 15.92 -1.09
CA SER A 18 20.71 16.05 -2.24
C SER A 18 20.45 15.04 -3.36
N LYS A 19 19.59 14.04 -3.16
CA LYS A 19 19.33 12.98 -4.16
C LYS A 19 18.00 13.17 -4.87
N ASP A 20 18.03 13.14 -6.21
CA ASP A 20 16.82 13.20 -7.06
C ASP A 20 16.02 11.88 -7.05
N THR A 21 16.70 10.76 -6.74
CA THR A 21 16.10 9.42 -6.68
C THR A 21 16.52 8.69 -5.40
N ILE A 22 15.57 8.04 -4.72
CA ILE A 22 15.82 7.31 -3.47
C ILE A 22 15.16 5.93 -3.53
N ASP A 23 15.94 4.90 -3.22
CA ASP A 23 15.48 3.54 -2.98
C ASP A 23 15.38 3.29 -1.47
N ILE A 24 14.24 2.77 -1.02
CA ILE A 24 13.97 2.49 0.38
C ILE A 24 13.55 1.03 0.53
N LEU A 25 14.35 0.22 1.21
CA LEU A 25 14.01 -1.14 1.59
C LEU A 25 13.34 -1.16 2.97
N ILE A 26 12.13 -1.72 3.03
CA ILE A 26 11.37 -1.95 4.25
C ILE A 26 11.33 -3.46 4.49
N VAL A 27 11.82 -3.88 5.64
CA VAL A 27 11.83 -5.30 6.06
C VAL A 27 10.91 -5.46 7.26
N GLY A 28 9.91 -6.33 7.14
CA GLY A 28 8.93 -6.57 8.20
C GLY A 28 8.13 -5.33 8.58
N GLY A 29 7.73 -4.53 7.57
CA GLY A 29 6.89 -3.35 7.78
C GLY A 29 5.47 -3.72 8.21
N CYS A 30 5.03 -4.94 7.85
CA CYS A 30 3.74 -5.55 8.13
C CYS A 30 2.55 -4.87 7.41
N ASP A 31 2.57 -3.55 7.23
CA ASP A 31 1.62 -2.85 6.36
C ASP A 31 2.25 -1.59 5.72
N ALA A 32 1.47 -0.93 4.89
CA ALA A 32 1.89 0.25 4.13
C ALA A 32 2.01 1.55 4.95
N ARG A 33 1.86 1.56 6.29
CA ARG A 33 1.79 2.80 7.08
C ARG A 33 2.99 3.73 6.92
N HIS A 34 4.19 3.15 6.82
CA HIS A 34 5.44 3.92 6.66
C HIS A 34 5.53 4.55 5.27
N ILE A 35 5.10 3.81 4.24
CA ILE A 35 5.03 4.29 2.85
C ILE A 35 4.06 5.46 2.77
N ILE A 36 2.82 5.28 3.27
CA ILE A 36 1.77 6.30 3.22
C ILE A 36 2.17 7.55 4.01
N LYS A 37 2.79 7.40 5.20
CA LYS A 37 3.31 8.53 5.98
C LYS A 37 4.37 9.33 5.23
N THR A 38 5.27 8.62 4.55
CA THR A 38 6.35 9.21 3.76
C THR A 38 5.81 9.94 2.54
N LEU A 39 4.91 9.31 1.77
CA LEU A 39 4.23 9.90 0.62
C LEU A 39 3.41 11.15 1.01
N SER A 40 2.68 11.09 2.12
CA SER A 40 1.91 12.24 2.63
C SER A 40 2.80 13.43 2.96
N ASN A 41 4.00 13.19 3.49
CA ASN A 41 4.97 14.24 3.81
C ASN A 41 5.55 14.89 2.54
N LEU A 42 5.89 14.07 1.54
CA LEU A 42 6.36 14.54 0.23
C LEU A 42 5.32 15.41 -0.46
N TYR A 43 4.08 14.94 -0.49
CA TYR A 43 2.97 15.65 -1.09
C TYR A 43 2.75 17.01 -0.40
N ARG A 44 2.71 17.04 0.94
CA ARG A 44 2.53 18.29 1.71
C ARG A 44 3.65 19.31 1.47
N ASN A 45 4.88 18.85 1.31
CA ASN A 45 6.05 19.71 1.18
C ASN A 45 6.45 20.01 -0.28
N ASN A 46 5.66 19.56 -1.27
CA ASN A 46 5.92 19.71 -2.70
C ASN A 46 7.31 19.22 -3.14
N PHE A 47 7.84 18.19 -2.47
CA PHE A 47 9.11 17.58 -2.87
C PHE A 47 8.91 16.79 -4.15
N LYS A 48 9.66 17.15 -5.20
CA LYS A 48 9.69 16.43 -6.48
C LYS A 48 10.89 15.49 -6.46
N MET A 49 10.67 14.28 -5.97
CA MET A 49 11.70 13.25 -5.88
C MET A 49 11.09 11.91 -6.29
N LYS A 50 11.84 11.10 -7.05
CA LYS A 50 11.41 9.74 -7.38
C LYS A 50 11.80 8.82 -6.23
N ILE A 51 10.83 8.13 -5.64
CA ILE A 51 11.08 7.15 -4.59
C ILE A 51 10.62 5.78 -5.05
N MET A 52 11.48 4.78 -4.85
CA MET A 52 11.15 3.38 -5.02
C MET A 52 11.14 2.71 -3.65
N PHE A 53 9.98 2.18 -3.26
CA PHE A 53 9.82 1.41 -2.04
C PHE A 53 9.91 -0.07 -2.37
N HIS A 54 10.82 -0.77 -1.72
CA HIS A 54 10.99 -2.22 -1.79
C HIS A 54 10.48 -2.80 -0.47
N SER A 55 9.50 -3.70 -0.51
CA SER A 55 8.91 -4.29 0.70
C SER A 55 9.24 -5.77 0.78
N LEU A 56 9.83 -6.20 1.90
CA LEU A 56 10.11 -7.60 2.20
C LEU A 56 9.31 -7.97 3.45
N GLU A 57 8.26 -8.76 3.25
CA GLU A 57 7.34 -9.18 4.31
C GLU A 57 7.41 -10.68 4.55
N ALA A 58 6.99 -11.10 5.74
CA ALA A 58 7.00 -12.50 6.15
C ALA A 58 5.79 -13.29 5.64
N SER A 59 4.70 -12.62 5.31
CA SER A 59 3.44 -13.24 4.86
C SER A 59 2.90 -12.57 3.59
N LEU A 60 2.13 -13.32 2.80
CA LEU A 60 1.48 -12.77 1.61
C LEU A 60 0.32 -11.85 1.99
N GLU A 61 -0.29 -12.09 3.16
CA GLU A 61 -1.35 -11.28 3.73
C GLU A 61 -0.89 -9.86 4.04
N ASP A 62 0.33 -9.69 4.56
CA ASP A 62 0.95 -8.38 4.81
C ASP A 62 1.19 -7.62 3.48
N ILE A 63 1.61 -8.34 2.43
CA ILE A 63 1.82 -7.78 1.08
C ILE A 63 0.48 -7.36 0.48
N ALA A 64 -0.50 -8.27 0.47
CA ALA A 64 -1.86 -8.06 -0.05
C ALA A 64 -2.53 -6.86 0.62
N ARG A 65 -2.41 -6.78 1.95
CA ARG A 65 -2.88 -5.65 2.75
C ARG A 65 -2.20 -4.34 2.39
N SER A 66 -0.87 -4.35 2.21
CA SER A 66 -0.13 -3.16 1.82
C SER A 66 -0.57 -2.64 0.46
N ILE A 67 -0.74 -3.54 -0.52
CA ILE A 67 -1.26 -3.21 -1.86
C ILE A 67 -2.64 -2.57 -1.74
N LEU A 68 -3.57 -3.17 -1.00
CA LEU A 68 -4.93 -2.64 -0.84
C LEU A 68 -4.94 -1.26 -0.16
N LEU A 69 -4.19 -1.09 0.92
CA LEU A 69 -4.11 0.19 1.65
C LEU A 69 -3.52 1.31 0.78
N ILE A 70 -2.48 1.02 0.01
CA ILE A 70 -1.89 1.99 -0.93
C ILE A 70 -2.90 2.32 -2.04
N ASN A 71 -3.56 1.31 -2.60
CA ASN A 71 -4.55 1.51 -3.67
C ASN A 71 -5.66 2.47 -3.25
N ILE A 72 -6.18 2.35 -2.02
CA ILE A 72 -7.20 3.27 -1.47
C ILE A 72 -6.69 4.71 -1.45
N CYS A 73 -5.45 4.93 -1.04
CA CYS A 73 -4.86 6.26 -1.00
C CYS A 73 -4.61 6.87 -2.38
N LEU A 74 -4.51 6.05 -3.42
CA LEU A 74 -4.27 6.48 -4.81
C LEU A 74 -5.55 6.60 -5.64
N GLU A 75 -6.70 6.19 -5.10
CA GLU A 75 -8.01 6.27 -5.76
C GLU A 75 -8.43 7.74 -5.91
N LYS A 76 -8.49 8.23 -7.16
CA LYS A 76 -8.73 9.65 -7.46
C LYS A 76 -10.19 10.07 -7.36
N ASP A 77 -11.10 9.12 -7.61
CA ASP A 77 -12.54 9.38 -7.67
C ASP A 77 -13.22 9.27 -6.30
N LEU A 78 -12.46 8.92 -5.26
CA LEU A 78 -12.97 8.74 -3.92
C LEU A 78 -12.91 10.05 -3.12
N GLY A 79 -14.04 10.46 -2.54
CA GLY A 79 -14.06 11.64 -1.68
C GLY A 79 -13.16 11.45 -0.46
N LEU A 80 -12.51 12.52 0.03
CA LEU A 80 -11.58 12.45 1.16
C LEU A 80 -12.18 11.76 2.39
N GLN A 81 -13.46 12.02 2.68
CA GLN A 81 -14.16 11.42 3.82
C GLN A 81 -14.39 9.91 3.62
N GLU A 82 -14.76 9.50 2.41
CA GLU A 82 -14.96 8.08 2.07
C GLU A 82 -13.62 7.33 2.08
N ALA A 83 -12.59 7.90 1.46
CA ALA A 83 -11.23 7.36 1.46
C ALA A 83 -10.70 7.17 2.88
N SER A 84 -10.86 8.20 3.73
CA SER A 84 -10.44 8.12 5.13
C SER A 84 -11.21 7.04 5.90
N ARG A 85 -12.52 6.90 5.68
CA ARG A 85 -13.33 5.87 6.33
C ARG A 85 -12.90 4.47 5.90
N TYR A 86 -12.83 4.22 4.58
CA TYR A 86 -12.46 2.92 4.05
C TYR A 86 -11.06 2.52 4.51
N PHE A 87 -10.11 3.45 4.43
CA PHE A 87 -8.76 3.25 4.91
C PHE A 87 -8.73 2.86 6.40
N LEU A 88 -9.41 3.62 7.27
CA LEU A 88 -9.38 3.37 8.72
C LEU A 88 -10.10 2.08 9.12
N GLU A 89 -11.21 1.73 8.48
CA GLU A 89 -11.91 0.46 8.76
C GLU A 89 -11.05 -0.75 8.37
N ILE A 90 -10.39 -0.68 7.21
CA ILE A 90 -9.50 -1.75 6.72
C ILE A 90 -8.21 -1.80 7.55
N LEU A 91 -7.63 -0.63 7.88
CA LEU A 91 -6.45 -0.53 8.73
C LEU A 91 -6.71 -1.04 10.15
N GLY A 92 -7.89 -0.77 10.71
CA GLY A 92 -8.29 -1.25 12.03
C GLY A 92 -8.49 -2.76 12.10
N ASN A 93 -8.61 -3.43 10.94
CA ASN A 93 -8.98 -4.84 10.85
C ASN A 93 -10.27 -5.15 11.66
N THR A 94 -11.19 -4.20 11.66
CA THR A 94 -12.47 -4.26 12.36
C THR A 94 -13.56 -4.79 11.44
N LEU A 95 -14.77 -5.03 11.98
CA LEU A 95 -15.96 -5.22 11.14
C LEU A 95 -16.15 -4.00 10.23
N ILE A 96 -16.09 -4.23 8.92
CA ILE A 96 -16.31 -3.19 7.91
C ILE A 96 -17.81 -3.02 7.65
N ILE A 97 -18.25 -1.79 7.37
CA ILE A 97 -19.65 -1.55 7.03
C ILE A 97 -19.96 -2.02 5.60
N PRO A 98 -21.24 -2.26 5.24
CA PRO A 98 -21.60 -2.75 3.91
C PRO A 98 -21.10 -1.89 2.74
N ALA A 99 -21.03 -0.56 2.92
CA ALA A 99 -20.48 0.35 1.93
C ALA A 99 -18.98 0.10 1.68
N THR A 100 -18.19 -0.02 2.76
CA THR A 100 -16.77 -0.36 2.70
C THR A 100 -16.57 -1.75 2.08
N ALA A 101 -17.37 -2.74 2.47
CA ALA A 101 -17.32 -4.08 1.88
C ALA A 101 -17.56 -4.07 0.38
N LYS A 102 -18.59 -3.35 -0.09
CA LYS A 102 -18.89 -3.20 -1.51
C LYS A 102 -17.74 -2.55 -2.27
N TYR A 103 -17.14 -1.51 -1.71
CA TYR A 103 -15.96 -0.86 -2.28
C TYR A 103 -14.77 -1.83 -2.36
N VAL A 104 -14.45 -2.53 -1.26
CA VAL A 104 -13.32 -3.46 -1.19
C VAL A 104 -13.46 -4.58 -2.23
N ILE A 105 -14.63 -5.18 -2.36
CA ILE A 105 -14.90 -6.21 -3.39
C ILE A 105 -14.62 -5.66 -4.80
N GLY A 106 -15.03 -4.42 -5.09
CA GLY A 106 -14.78 -3.78 -6.37
C GLY A 106 -13.29 -3.47 -6.60
N ALA A 107 -12.59 -2.97 -5.58
CA ALA A 107 -11.17 -2.67 -5.63
C ALA A 107 -10.32 -3.93 -5.82
N ILE A 108 -10.63 -4.99 -5.07
CA ILE A 108 -9.92 -6.27 -5.13
C ILE A 108 -10.04 -6.90 -6.52
N ARG A 109 -11.23 -6.93 -7.13
CA ARG A 109 -11.39 -7.46 -8.49
C ARG A 109 -10.44 -6.80 -9.49
N ARG A 110 -10.27 -5.48 -9.41
CA ARG A 110 -9.30 -4.74 -10.25
C ARG A 110 -7.85 -5.09 -9.89
N LEU A 111 -7.56 -5.29 -8.61
CA LEU A 111 -6.22 -5.63 -8.15
C LEU A 111 -5.81 -7.06 -8.53
N ILE A 112 -6.75 -8.01 -8.62
CA ILE A 112 -6.50 -9.35 -9.15
C ILE A 112 -6.02 -9.27 -10.60
N ASP A 113 -6.66 -8.44 -11.44
CA ASP A 113 -6.21 -8.22 -12.82
C ASP A 113 -4.78 -7.63 -12.88
N VAL A 114 -4.41 -6.78 -11.92
CA VAL A 114 -3.05 -6.23 -11.79
C VAL A 114 -2.05 -7.31 -11.34
N ILE A 115 -2.39 -8.12 -10.34
CA ILE A 115 -1.50 -9.15 -9.78
C ILE A 115 -1.22 -10.26 -10.78
N THR A 116 -2.24 -10.67 -11.52
CA THR A 116 -2.15 -11.63 -12.62
C THR A 116 -1.46 -11.04 -13.87
N GLN A 117 -1.04 -9.77 -13.82
CA GLN A 117 -0.42 -9.01 -14.91
C GLN A 117 -1.28 -8.91 -16.17
N SER A 118 -2.60 -9.04 -16.02
CA SER A 118 -3.58 -8.79 -17.09
C SER A 118 -3.74 -7.29 -17.38
N TYR A 119 -3.38 -6.43 -16.42
CA TYR A 119 -3.43 -4.98 -16.55
C TYR A 119 -2.18 -4.29 -15.96
N PRO A 120 -1.56 -3.32 -16.66
CA PRO A 120 -0.38 -2.64 -16.15
C PRO A 120 -0.72 -1.69 -14.99
N CYS A 121 0.12 -1.67 -13.95
CA CYS A 121 0.01 -0.74 -12.83
C CYS A 121 1.30 0.07 -12.70
N SER A 122 1.21 1.40 -12.72
CA SER A 122 2.40 2.27 -12.75
C SER A 122 3.07 2.47 -11.40
N TRP A 123 2.36 2.20 -10.29
CA TRP A 123 2.87 2.40 -8.93
C TRP A 123 3.32 1.10 -8.26
N LEU A 124 2.99 -0.07 -8.84
CA LEU A 124 3.25 -1.38 -8.28
C LEU A 124 4.09 -2.22 -9.23
N ASP A 125 5.22 -2.69 -8.74
CA ASP A 125 6.07 -3.66 -9.41
C ASP A 125 6.00 -5.01 -8.68
N LEU A 126 5.84 -6.09 -9.44
CA LEU A 126 5.68 -7.47 -8.95
C LEU A 126 6.78 -8.40 -9.44
N GLU A 127 7.82 -7.89 -10.12
CA GLU A 127 8.93 -8.69 -10.64
C GLU A 127 9.62 -9.52 -9.54
N GLY A 128 9.67 -9.00 -8.31
CA GLY A 128 10.24 -9.70 -7.15
C GLY A 128 9.42 -10.88 -6.62
N LEU A 129 8.16 -11.04 -7.03
CA LEU A 129 7.28 -12.13 -6.58
C LEU A 129 7.27 -13.29 -7.59
N LYS A 130 7.43 -14.52 -7.08
CA LYS A 130 7.28 -15.74 -7.89
C LYS A 130 5.82 -15.93 -8.28
N TYR A 131 5.55 -16.65 -9.37
CA TYR A 131 4.18 -16.95 -9.82
C TYR A 131 3.30 -17.55 -8.71
N ARG A 132 3.83 -18.51 -7.95
CA ARG A 132 3.13 -19.10 -6.79
C ARG A 132 2.72 -18.07 -5.73
N ASP A 133 3.56 -17.07 -5.49
CA ASP A 133 3.28 -16.03 -4.50
C ASP A 133 2.18 -15.09 -5.02
N ARG A 134 2.16 -14.83 -6.33
CA ARG A 134 1.09 -14.06 -6.99
C ARG A 134 -0.25 -14.78 -6.93
N ASP A 135 -0.27 -16.08 -7.25
CA ASP A 135 -1.47 -16.93 -7.11
C ASP A 135 -1.95 -16.97 -5.65
N GLY A 136 -1.00 -16.94 -4.69
CA GLY A 136 -1.30 -16.86 -3.27
C GLY A 136 -1.95 -15.54 -2.86
N ILE A 137 -1.49 -14.41 -3.40
CA ILE A 137 -2.13 -13.10 -3.18
C ILE A 137 -3.51 -13.05 -3.85
N GLU A 138 -3.66 -13.59 -5.06
CA GLU A 138 -4.96 -13.72 -5.71
C GLU A 138 -5.94 -14.53 -4.85
N ALA A 139 -5.52 -15.63 -4.23
CA ALA A 139 -6.38 -16.43 -3.35
C ALA A 139 -6.75 -15.73 -2.02
N ILE A 140 -5.94 -14.77 -1.56
CA ILE A 140 -6.22 -13.94 -0.38
C ILE A 140 -7.28 -12.86 -0.70
N PHE A 141 -7.30 -12.41 -1.95
CA PHE A 141 -8.15 -11.37 -2.49
C PHE A 141 -9.54 -11.89 -2.87
#